data_AF-A0A0K2B6A1-F1
#
_entry.id   AF-A0A0K2B6A1-F1
#
_cell.length_a   1.000
_cell.length_b   1.000
_cell.length_c   1.000
_cell.angle_alpha   90.00
_cell.angle_beta   90.00
_cell.angle_gamma   90.00
#
_symmetry.space_group_name_H-M   'P 1'
#
loop_
_entity.id
_entity.type
_entity.pdbx_description
1 polymer ?
#
loop_
_entity_poly.entity_id
_entity_poly.type
_entity_poly.pdbx_seq_one_letter_code
_entity_poly.pdbx_strand_id
1 'polypeptide(L)'
;MNRLSPEQRGDLAERMLPEAANLAVLVHGDGGPEDVAQVLSGLTGPEKDALIVVLAGLVDPDQPVGKALGWLDHDEHGSLTVPSWSEERSVRDLAPEPDCDLDEDFVDQVAVAKFMKGFRVTDLTDAEFLTAVQQCVANGMTLFDIDHLRRWPRKTTENWVNRLRKQYQRSGRAFPALKQPSLRTFTPEEVVAIREKALAGATDVELAMSYSSNRETIRSIVTGKRYASCGGPIRAARSAKSLKASREHMCGHADTSLAGGYQAGNARLTPQERSQVRERTVAGEPVRQLAGEYGVSTKTIRRYAA
;
A
#
# COMPACT_ATOMS: atom_id res chain seq x y z
N MET A 1 -25.90 20.26 17.03
CA MET A 1 -24.49 20.46 16.64
C MET A 1 -24.44 20.69 15.14
N ASN A 2 -24.04 21.89 14.70
CA ASN A 2 -23.86 22.17 13.27
C ASN A 2 -22.79 21.22 12.70
N ARG A 3 -23.11 20.52 11.60
CA ARG A 3 -22.15 19.62 10.93
C ARG A 3 -21.16 20.43 10.11
N LEU A 4 -20.18 21.03 10.78
CA LEU A 4 -19.01 21.60 10.11
C LEU A 4 -18.20 20.46 9.47
N SER A 5 -17.69 20.69 8.26
CA SER A 5 -16.75 19.76 7.62
C SER A 5 -15.43 19.68 8.41
N PRO A 6 -14.60 18.65 8.21
CA PRO A 6 -13.25 18.60 8.79
C PRO A 6 -12.42 19.85 8.47
N GLU A 7 -12.49 20.35 7.24
CA GLU A 7 -11.79 21.57 6.79
C GLU A 7 -12.31 22.79 7.55
N GLN A 8 -13.63 22.96 7.62
CA GLN A 8 -14.25 24.08 8.35
C GLN A 8 -13.93 24.06 9.84
N ARG A 9 -13.77 22.87 10.45
CA ARG A 9 -13.31 22.74 11.84
C ARG A 9 -11.85 23.16 11.99
N GLY A 10 -10.99 22.81 11.04
CA GLY A 10 -9.60 23.26 10.99
C GLY A 10 -9.51 24.79 10.89
N ASP A 11 -10.21 25.38 9.93
CA ASP A 11 -10.26 26.83 9.72
C ASP A 11 -10.79 27.58 10.95
N LEU A 12 -11.78 26.99 11.63
CA LEU A 12 -12.33 27.54 12.87
C LEU A 12 -11.30 27.48 14.01
N ALA A 13 -10.61 26.35 14.18
CA ALA A 13 -9.57 26.20 15.20
C ALA A 13 -8.42 27.19 14.98
N GLU A 14 -7.97 27.38 13.73
CA GLU A 14 -6.93 28.36 13.40
C GLU A 14 -7.37 29.79 13.72
N ARG A 15 -8.63 30.15 13.41
CA ARG A 15 -9.18 31.47 13.73
C ARG A 15 -9.28 31.73 15.23
N MET A 16 -9.41 30.69 16.05
CA MET A 16 -9.50 30.81 17.52
C MET A 16 -8.13 30.92 18.20
N LEU A 17 -7.01 30.74 17.50
CA LEU A 17 -5.67 30.86 18.09
C LEU A 17 -5.41 32.21 18.77
N PRO A 18 -5.75 33.38 18.17
CA PRO A 18 -5.54 34.67 18.83
C PRO A 18 -6.37 34.83 20.10
N GLU A 19 -7.64 34.37 20.08
CA GLU A 19 -8.52 34.43 21.25
C GLU A 19 -8.02 33.50 22.37
N ALA A 20 -7.55 32.31 22.03
CA ALA A 20 -6.94 31.37 22.97
C ALA A 20 -5.67 31.96 23.61
N ALA A 21 -4.81 32.59 22.82
CA ALA A 21 -3.60 33.25 23.31
C ALA A 21 -3.93 34.44 24.22
N ASN A 22 -4.91 35.27 23.83
CA ASN A 22 -5.39 36.38 24.66
C ASN A 22 -5.93 35.88 26.01
N LEU A 23 -6.76 34.82 25.97
CA LEU A 23 -7.30 34.23 27.19
C LEU A 23 -6.20 33.65 28.09
N ALA A 24 -5.20 32.99 27.52
CA ALA A 24 -4.05 32.50 28.28
C ALA A 24 -3.27 33.64 28.96
N VAL A 25 -3.07 34.78 28.27
CA VAL A 25 -2.42 35.96 28.85
C VAL A 25 -3.28 36.57 29.97
N LEU A 26 -4.59 36.67 29.79
CA LEU A 26 -5.49 37.19 30.83
C LEU A 26 -5.46 36.31 32.08
N VAL A 27 -5.54 34.99 31.91
CA VAL A 27 -5.57 34.01 33.00
C VAL A 27 -4.23 33.91 33.73
N HIS A 28 -3.09 34.04 33.02
CA HIS A 28 -1.76 33.97 33.62
C HIS A 28 -1.18 35.32 34.06
N GLY A 29 -1.83 36.42 33.69
CA GLY A 29 -1.39 37.80 33.95
C GLY A 29 -2.34 38.54 34.88
N ASP A 30 -2.61 39.80 34.55
CA ASP A 30 -3.39 40.71 35.40
C ASP A 30 -4.91 40.66 35.13
N GLY A 31 -5.38 39.71 34.32
CA GLY A 31 -6.79 39.63 33.92
C GLY A 31 -7.68 39.11 35.04
N GLY A 32 -8.78 39.80 35.31
CA GLY A 32 -9.80 39.37 36.26
C GLY A 32 -10.88 38.48 35.64
N PRO A 33 -11.79 37.92 36.46
CA PRO A 33 -12.94 37.16 35.98
C PRO A 33 -13.83 37.94 35.01
N GLU A 34 -13.89 39.26 35.14
CA GLU A 34 -14.67 40.14 34.27
C GLU A 34 -14.09 40.21 32.85
N ASP A 35 -12.76 40.29 32.72
CA ASP A 35 -12.06 40.31 31.43
C ASP A 35 -12.24 38.99 30.69
N VAL A 36 -12.12 37.88 31.41
CA VAL A 36 -12.40 36.53 30.90
C VAL A 36 -13.85 36.41 30.42
N ALA A 37 -14.81 36.88 31.23
CA ALA A 37 -16.22 36.86 30.87
C ALA A 37 -16.51 37.72 29.62
N GLN A 38 -15.83 38.87 29.48
CA GLN A 38 -15.96 39.74 28.32
C GLN A 38 -15.51 39.03 27.04
N VAL A 39 -14.33 38.41 27.03
CA VAL A 39 -13.83 37.64 25.87
C VAL A 39 -14.82 36.53 25.51
N LEU A 40 -15.28 35.74 26.49
CA LEU A 40 -16.22 34.64 26.25
C LEU A 40 -17.59 35.12 25.80
N SER A 41 -18.04 36.32 26.18
CA SER A 41 -19.33 36.86 25.76
C SER A 41 -19.38 37.19 24.26
N GLY A 42 -18.23 37.48 23.64
CA GLY A 42 -18.12 37.79 22.22
C GLY A 42 -18.16 36.57 21.29
N LEU A 43 -18.02 35.36 21.83
CA LEU A 43 -17.92 34.13 21.05
C LEU A 43 -19.27 33.44 20.89
N THR A 44 -19.51 32.91 19.70
CA THR A 44 -20.65 32.03 19.42
C THR A 44 -20.47 30.66 20.06
N GLY A 45 -21.55 29.86 20.16
CA GLY A 45 -21.49 28.50 20.70
C GLY A 45 -20.42 27.62 20.05
N PRO A 46 -20.38 27.51 18.70
CA PRO A 46 -19.35 26.74 18.01
C PRO A 46 -17.92 27.26 18.22
N GLU A 47 -17.74 28.58 18.36
CA GLU A 47 -16.43 29.18 18.65
C GLU A 47 -15.97 28.84 20.07
N LYS A 48 -16.88 28.82 21.05
CA LYS A 48 -16.58 28.35 22.42
C LYS A 48 -16.16 26.89 22.44
N ASP A 49 -16.87 26.03 21.70
CA ASP A 49 -16.50 24.62 21.57
C ASP A 49 -15.11 24.45 20.94
N ALA A 50 -14.82 25.21 19.87
CA ALA A 50 -13.52 25.19 19.21
C ALA A 50 -12.41 25.74 20.11
N LEU A 51 -12.69 26.81 20.87
CA LEU A 51 -11.75 27.43 21.80
C LEU A 51 -11.27 26.44 22.86
N ILE A 52 -12.16 25.59 23.40
CA ILE A 52 -11.78 24.53 24.36
C ILE A 52 -10.72 23.60 23.75
N VAL A 53 -10.92 23.16 22.50
CA VAL A 53 -9.99 22.27 21.80
C VAL A 53 -8.66 22.96 21.54
N VAL A 54 -8.67 24.23 21.13
CA VAL A 54 -7.46 25.00 20.85
C VAL A 54 -6.66 25.24 22.14
N LEU A 55 -7.31 25.66 23.22
CA LEU A 55 -6.68 25.82 24.53
C LEU A 55 -6.03 24.50 25.00
N ALA A 56 -6.74 23.38 24.87
CA ALA A 56 -6.18 22.07 25.19
C ALA A 56 -4.94 21.72 24.35
N GLY A 57 -4.91 22.14 23.07
CA GLY A 57 -3.77 21.94 22.18
C GLY A 57 -2.56 22.84 22.47
N LEU A 58 -2.73 23.94 23.20
CA LEU A 58 -1.64 24.83 23.62
C LEU A 58 -0.96 24.36 24.91
N VAL A 59 -1.58 23.46 25.67
CA VAL A 59 -1.01 22.90 26.89
C VAL A 59 0.13 21.97 26.53
N ASP A 60 1.32 22.21 27.10
CA ASP A 60 2.43 21.26 27.01
C ASP A 60 2.06 19.99 27.79
N PRO A 61 1.85 18.83 27.14
CA PRO A 61 1.43 17.62 27.82
C PRO A 61 2.50 17.05 28.75
N ASP A 62 3.77 17.40 28.53
CA ASP A 62 4.91 16.90 29.31
C ASP A 62 5.19 17.77 30.55
N GLN A 63 4.48 18.90 30.71
CA GLN A 63 4.64 19.74 31.90
C GLN A 63 4.01 19.11 33.15
N PRO A 64 4.57 19.32 34.34
CA PRO A 64 3.97 18.86 35.60
C PRO A 64 2.58 19.44 35.84
N VAL A 65 1.67 18.63 36.38
CA VAL A 65 0.27 19.03 36.62
C VAL A 65 0.16 20.24 37.54
N GLY A 66 0.99 20.31 38.59
CA GLY A 66 1.02 21.45 39.50
C GLY A 66 1.33 22.76 38.78
N LYS A 67 2.20 22.73 37.78
CA LYS A 67 2.50 23.90 36.92
C LYS A 67 1.33 24.21 35.97
N ALA A 68 0.69 23.18 35.42
CA ALA A 68 -0.44 23.34 34.51
C ALA A 68 -1.70 23.89 35.18
N LEU A 69 -1.94 23.59 36.46
CA LEU A 69 -3.17 23.94 37.21
C LEU A 69 -2.96 24.98 38.32
N GLY A 70 -1.72 25.39 38.60
CA GLY A 70 -1.37 26.26 39.73
C GLY A 70 -1.98 27.67 39.71
N TRP A 71 -2.76 28.02 38.69
CA TRP A 71 -3.46 29.30 38.52
C TRP A 71 -4.95 29.24 38.90
N LEU A 72 -5.48 28.06 39.25
CA LEU A 72 -6.92 27.85 39.46
C LEU A 72 -7.41 28.09 40.90
N ASP A 73 -6.52 28.24 41.88
CA ASP A 73 -6.92 28.30 43.28
C ASP A 73 -6.11 29.38 44.02
N HIS A 74 -6.79 30.16 44.85
CA HIS A 74 -6.22 31.22 45.65
C HIS A 74 -6.65 31.02 47.11
N ASP A 75 -5.74 31.19 48.05
CA ASP A 75 -6.10 31.24 49.47
C ASP A 75 -6.90 32.50 49.81
N GLU A 76 -7.37 32.55 51.06
CA GLU A 76 -8.08 33.70 51.64
C GLU A 76 -7.26 35.00 51.65
N HIS A 77 -5.97 34.94 51.33
CA HIS A 77 -5.06 36.08 51.22
C HIS A 77 -4.72 36.44 49.76
N GLY A 78 -5.32 35.76 48.78
CA GLY A 78 -5.07 35.98 47.35
C GLY A 78 -3.75 35.37 46.85
N SER A 79 -3.13 34.49 47.62
CA SER A 79 -1.93 33.76 47.19
C SER A 79 -2.35 32.48 46.46
N LEU A 80 -1.63 32.11 45.40
CA LEU A 80 -1.91 30.88 44.64
C LEU A 80 -1.80 29.64 45.53
N THR A 81 -2.91 28.91 45.73
CA THR A 81 -2.91 27.60 46.37
C THR A 81 -2.68 26.55 45.30
N VAL A 82 -1.47 25.99 45.24
CA VAL A 82 -1.22 24.81 44.40
C VAL A 82 -1.76 23.61 45.16
N PRO A 83 -2.83 22.93 44.72
CA PRO A 83 -3.27 21.72 45.39
C PRO A 83 -2.11 20.70 45.43
N SER A 84 -2.03 19.88 46.47
CA SER A 84 -0.92 18.95 46.72
C SER A 84 -0.96 17.73 45.80
N TRP A 85 -1.01 17.94 44.48
CA TRP A 85 -0.83 16.90 43.48
C TRP A 85 0.65 16.55 43.52
N SER A 86 1.00 15.30 43.82
CA SER A 86 2.39 14.84 43.87
C SER A 86 3.13 15.31 42.60
N GLU A 87 4.14 16.16 42.80
CA GLU A 87 4.66 17.16 41.86
C GLU A 87 5.29 16.63 40.56
N GLU A 88 5.43 15.31 40.41
CA GLU A 88 6.22 14.72 39.32
C GLU A 88 5.40 14.20 38.14
N ARG A 89 4.09 13.98 38.28
CA ARG A 89 3.27 13.47 37.17
C ARG A 89 3.03 14.58 36.15
N SER A 90 3.26 14.26 34.88
CA SER A 90 2.94 15.14 33.76
C SER A 90 1.43 15.15 33.50
N VAL A 91 0.94 16.18 32.79
CA VAL A 91 -0.46 16.22 32.31
C VAL A 91 -0.78 14.98 31.48
N ARG A 92 0.19 14.48 30.70
CA ARG A 92 0.07 13.25 29.92
C ARG A 92 -0.20 12.02 30.78
N ASP A 93 0.47 11.90 31.93
CA ASP A 93 0.31 10.72 32.81
C ASP A 93 -1.05 10.68 33.50
N LEU A 94 -1.76 11.81 33.57
CA LEU A 94 -3.11 11.88 34.12
C LEU A 94 -4.19 11.55 33.10
N ALA A 95 -3.91 11.74 31.80
CA ALA A 95 -4.80 11.23 30.78
C ALA A 95 -4.89 9.72 31.02
N PRO A 96 -6.09 9.15 31.19
CA PRO A 96 -6.20 7.70 31.24
C PRO A 96 -5.48 7.18 30.01
N GLU A 97 -4.51 6.28 30.21
CA GLU A 97 -4.07 5.45 29.09
C GLU A 97 -5.35 4.92 28.50
N PRO A 98 -5.60 5.17 27.21
CA PRO A 98 -6.90 4.91 26.68
C PRO A 98 -7.05 3.39 26.74
N ASP A 99 -7.77 2.93 27.78
CA ASP A 99 -8.29 1.58 28.02
C ASP A 99 -9.34 1.25 26.95
N CYS A 100 -9.17 1.81 25.77
CA CYS A 100 -9.78 1.29 24.60
C CYS A 100 -9.01 0.02 24.27
N ASP A 101 -9.54 -1.09 24.76
CA ASP A 101 -9.80 -2.26 23.93
C ASP A 101 -10.44 -1.77 22.62
N LEU A 102 -9.67 -1.07 21.79
CA LEU A 102 -10.07 -0.74 20.44
C LEU A 102 -10.26 -2.10 19.81
N ASP A 103 -11.48 -2.36 19.37
CA ASP A 103 -11.79 -3.56 18.62
C ASP A 103 -10.67 -3.82 17.62
N GLU A 104 -10.31 -5.09 17.39
CA GLU A 104 -9.30 -5.46 16.39
C GLU A 104 -9.60 -4.87 14.98
N ASP A 105 -10.83 -4.39 14.79
CA ASP A 105 -11.35 -3.77 13.58
C ASP A 105 -11.29 -2.21 13.61
N PHE A 106 -10.74 -1.58 14.66
CA PHE A 106 -10.50 -0.14 14.69
C PHE A 106 -9.48 0.28 13.62
N VAL A 107 -9.77 1.41 12.97
CA VAL A 107 -8.95 1.94 11.88
C VAL A 107 -8.59 3.39 12.17
N ASP A 108 -7.31 3.66 12.43
CA ASP A 108 -6.81 5.03 12.46
C ASP A 108 -6.81 5.63 11.04
N GLN A 109 -7.81 6.47 10.77
CA GLN A 109 -7.95 7.16 9.48
C GLN A 109 -6.76 8.10 9.18
N VAL A 110 -6.04 8.57 10.21
CA VAL A 110 -4.84 9.41 10.04
C VAL A 110 -3.69 8.54 9.52
N ALA A 111 -3.47 7.35 10.10
CA ALA A 111 -2.51 6.38 9.60
C ALA A 111 -2.82 5.96 8.16
N VAL A 112 -4.09 5.69 7.85
CA VAL A 112 -4.56 5.39 6.48
C VAL A 112 -4.25 6.54 5.51
N ALA A 113 -4.59 7.77 5.88
CA ALA A 113 -4.34 8.93 5.03
C ALA A 113 -2.83 9.18 4.81
N LYS A 114 -2.01 9.02 5.87
CA LYS A 114 -0.54 9.08 5.77
C LYS A 114 -0.01 7.99 4.83
N PHE A 115 -0.54 6.77 4.94
CA PHE A 115 -0.17 5.65 4.07
C PHE A 115 -0.42 5.97 2.59
N MET A 116 -1.61 6.46 2.27
CA MET A 116 -2.02 6.81 0.90
C MET A 116 -1.19 7.95 0.29
N LYS A 117 -0.75 8.90 1.12
CA LYS A 117 0.16 9.98 0.70
C LYS A 117 1.61 9.52 0.55
N GLY A 118 1.92 8.25 0.84
CA GLY A 118 3.26 7.68 0.72
C GLY A 118 4.16 7.91 1.94
N PHE A 119 3.65 8.47 3.04
CA PHE A 119 4.44 8.66 4.27
C PHE A 119 4.68 7.35 4.99
N ARG A 120 5.88 7.14 5.53
CA ARG A 120 6.17 5.95 6.36
C ARG A 120 5.25 5.95 7.59
N VAL A 121 4.57 4.83 7.80
CA VAL A 121 3.75 4.56 8.99
C VAL A 121 4.43 3.35 9.64
N THR A 122 4.91 3.52 10.86
CA THR A 122 5.75 2.52 11.54
C THR A 122 4.89 1.32 11.95
N ASP A 123 3.71 1.62 12.51
CA ASP A 123 2.78 0.63 13.02
C ASP A 123 1.48 0.78 12.23
N LEU A 124 1.24 -0.16 11.33
CA LEU A 124 0.03 -0.21 10.53
C LEU A 124 -0.65 -1.55 10.79
N THR A 125 -1.85 -1.51 11.37
CA THR A 125 -2.61 -2.73 11.65
C THR A 125 -3.10 -3.38 10.36
N ASP A 126 -3.48 -4.66 10.44
CA ASP A 126 -4.02 -5.39 9.29
C ASP A 126 -5.34 -4.76 8.78
N ALA A 127 -6.15 -4.16 9.67
CA ALA A 127 -7.38 -3.44 9.34
C ALA A 127 -7.10 -2.09 8.66
N GLU A 128 -6.14 -1.32 9.16
CA GLU A 128 -5.70 -0.06 8.56
C GLU A 128 -5.08 -0.27 7.19
N PHE A 129 -4.20 -1.27 7.06
CA PHE A 129 -3.60 -1.63 5.78
C PHE A 129 -4.67 -1.98 4.74
N LEU A 130 -5.65 -2.80 5.11
CA LEU A 130 -6.71 -3.22 4.20
C LEU A 130 -7.60 -2.04 3.78
N THR A 131 -7.91 -1.13 4.70
CA THR A 131 -8.65 0.10 4.42
C THR A 131 -7.86 1.01 3.48
N ALA A 132 -6.55 1.17 3.72
CA ALA A 132 -5.69 1.98 2.87
C ALA A 132 -5.57 1.41 1.45
N VAL A 133 -5.42 0.08 1.32
CA VAL A 133 -5.42 -0.59 0.01
C VAL A 133 -6.76 -0.40 -0.72
N GLN A 134 -7.90 -0.52 -0.02
CA GLN A 134 -9.21 -0.26 -0.60
C GLN A 134 -9.32 1.16 -1.16
N GLN A 135 -8.89 2.17 -0.40
CA GLN A 135 -8.95 3.56 -0.82
C GLN A 135 -7.99 3.85 -1.99
N CYS A 136 -6.76 3.30 -1.98
CA CYS A 136 -5.83 3.41 -3.11
C CYS A 136 -6.42 2.79 -4.40
N VAL A 137 -7.02 1.61 -4.27
CA VAL A 137 -7.65 0.89 -5.40
C VAL A 137 -8.88 1.64 -5.92
N ALA A 138 -9.69 2.23 -5.01
CA ALA A 138 -10.80 3.10 -5.39
C ALA A 138 -10.33 4.35 -6.15
N ASN A 139 -9.14 4.85 -5.84
CA ASN A 139 -8.47 5.93 -6.58
C ASN A 139 -7.78 5.47 -7.88
N GLY A 140 -8.01 4.23 -8.30
CA GLY A 140 -7.49 3.68 -9.56
C GLY A 140 -6.06 3.15 -9.51
N MET A 141 -5.43 3.11 -8.34
CA MET A 141 -4.09 2.54 -8.20
C MET A 141 -4.14 1.01 -8.25
N THR A 142 -3.20 0.39 -8.97
CA THR A 142 -3.00 -1.06 -8.89
C THR A 142 -2.20 -1.43 -7.64
N LEU A 143 -2.25 -2.69 -7.21
CA LEU A 143 -1.41 -3.15 -6.08
C LEU A 143 0.09 -2.95 -6.34
N PHE A 144 0.50 -2.97 -7.61
CA PHE A 144 1.87 -2.67 -8.01
C PHE A 144 2.21 -1.19 -7.84
N ASP A 145 1.27 -0.28 -8.14
CA ASP A 145 1.47 1.16 -7.93
C ASP A 145 1.59 1.48 -6.44
N ILE A 146 0.88 0.75 -5.57
CA ILE A 146 1.03 0.85 -4.12
C ILE A 146 2.45 0.42 -3.70
N ASP A 147 2.95 -0.72 -4.18
CA ASP A 147 4.34 -1.11 -3.92
C ASP A 147 5.35 -0.04 -4.37
N HIS A 148 5.13 0.56 -5.55
CA HIS A 148 5.98 1.63 -6.07
C HIS A 148 5.91 2.90 -5.21
N LEU A 149 4.70 3.32 -4.84
CA LEU A 149 4.45 4.46 -3.94
C LEU A 149 5.21 4.29 -2.62
N ARG A 150 5.22 3.07 -2.07
CA ARG A 150 5.89 2.73 -0.80
C ARG A 150 7.37 2.40 -0.96
N ARG A 151 7.89 2.34 -2.18
CA ARG A 151 9.23 1.83 -2.51
C ARG A 151 9.48 0.43 -1.95
N TRP A 152 8.44 -0.39 -1.91
CA TRP A 152 8.52 -1.77 -1.49
C TRP A 152 8.98 -2.68 -2.63
N PRO A 153 9.56 -3.85 -2.33
CA PRO A 153 9.77 -4.89 -3.32
C PRO A 153 8.48 -5.24 -4.05
N ARG A 154 8.59 -5.68 -5.31
CA ARG A 154 7.41 -6.05 -6.11
C ARG A 154 6.62 -7.16 -5.43
N LYS A 155 5.29 -7.05 -5.47
CA LYS A 155 4.31 -8.00 -4.91
C LYS A 155 4.22 -8.00 -3.38
N THR A 156 4.81 -7.03 -2.69
CA THR A 156 4.70 -6.94 -1.22
C THR A 156 3.24 -6.76 -0.82
N THR A 157 2.55 -5.79 -1.42
CA THR A 157 1.12 -5.51 -1.18
C THR A 157 0.25 -6.71 -1.56
N GLU A 158 0.51 -7.34 -2.71
CA GLU A 158 -0.23 -8.54 -3.15
C GLU A 158 -0.09 -9.71 -2.17
N ASN A 159 1.13 -9.97 -1.69
CA ASN A 159 1.40 -11.02 -0.71
C ASN A 159 0.71 -10.74 0.63
N TRP A 160 0.71 -9.49 1.09
CA TRP A 160 0.04 -9.08 2.32
C TRP A 160 -1.49 -9.23 2.20
N VAL A 161 -2.09 -8.74 1.12
CA VAL A 161 -3.52 -8.94 0.83
C VAL A 161 -3.89 -10.43 0.76
N ASN A 162 -3.05 -11.26 0.14
CA ASN A 162 -3.27 -12.71 0.09
C ASN A 162 -3.15 -13.37 1.46
N ARG A 163 -2.25 -12.89 2.33
CA ARG A 163 -2.17 -13.32 3.74
C ARG A 163 -3.47 -12.99 4.47
N LEU A 164 -3.94 -11.75 4.37
CA LEU A 164 -5.19 -11.31 5.01
C LEU A 164 -6.40 -12.08 4.51
N ARG A 165 -6.49 -12.33 3.20
CA ARG A 165 -7.58 -13.14 2.64
C ARG A 165 -7.63 -14.54 3.26
N LYS A 166 -6.47 -15.18 3.44
CA LYS A 166 -6.39 -16.49 4.11
C LYS A 166 -6.77 -16.40 5.58
N GLN A 167 -6.36 -15.34 6.27
CA GLN A 167 -6.70 -15.11 7.68
C GLN A 167 -8.21 -14.94 7.87
N TYR A 168 -8.85 -14.09 7.06
CA TYR A 168 -10.30 -13.88 7.06
C TYR A 168 -11.06 -15.18 6.75
N GLN A 169 -10.57 -15.96 5.77
CA GLN A 169 -11.17 -17.25 5.45
C GLN A 169 -11.10 -18.23 6.63
N ARG A 170 -9.98 -18.24 7.39
CA ARG A 170 -9.85 -19.11 8.59
C ARG A 170 -10.74 -18.66 9.74
N SER A 171 -10.95 -17.36 9.90
CA SER A 171 -11.83 -16.81 10.94
C SER A 171 -13.31 -16.83 10.56
N GLY A 172 -13.66 -17.32 9.36
CA GLY A 172 -15.05 -17.32 8.87
C GLY A 172 -15.59 -15.92 8.53
N ARG A 173 -14.73 -14.90 8.47
CA ARG A 173 -15.11 -13.52 8.12
C ARG A 173 -15.07 -13.33 6.61
N ALA A 174 -15.99 -12.53 6.08
CA ALA A 174 -15.98 -12.16 4.66
C ALA A 174 -14.86 -11.16 4.36
N PHE A 175 -14.01 -11.47 3.39
CA PHE A 175 -12.95 -10.56 2.98
C PHE A 175 -13.53 -9.36 2.22
N PRO A 176 -13.18 -8.10 2.61
CA PRO A 176 -13.63 -6.91 1.91
C PRO A 176 -13.30 -6.91 0.42
N ALA A 177 -14.27 -6.55 -0.41
CA ALA A 177 -14.07 -6.52 -1.86
C ALA A 177 -13.14 -5.36 -2.25
N LEU A 178 -11.94 -5.70 -2.72
CA LEU A 178 -11.08 -4.74 -3.40
C LEU A 178 -11.66 -4.54 -4.81
N LYS A 179 -12.38 -3.42 -5.04
CA LYS A 179 -12.90 -3.05 -6.36
C LYS A 179 -11.73 -2.82 -7.32
N GLN A 180 -11.19 -3.88 -7.91
CA GLN A 180 -10.19 -3.72 -8.96
C GLN A 180 -10.78 -2.79 -10.02
N PRO A 181 -10.02 -1.82 -10.54
CA PRO A 181 -10.48 -1.01 -11.66
C PRO A 181 -10.89 -2.01 -12.74
N SER A 182 -12.19 -2.07 -13.02
CA SER A 182 -12.72 -3.03 -13.98
C SER A 182 -12.01 -2.77 -15.29
N LEU A 183 -11.38 -3.81 -15.86
CA LEU A 183 -10.83 -3.72 -17.21
C LEU A 183 -11.91 -3.11 -18.11
N ARG A 184 -11.59 -1.99 -18.77
CA ARG A 184 -12.51 -1.33 -19.72
C ARG A 184 -13.13 -2.38 -20.62
N THR A 185 -14.45 -2.47 -20.60
CA THR A 185 -15.21 -3.29 -21.54
C THR A 185 -15.31 -2.55 -22.86
N PHE A 186 -14.87 -3.20 -23.93
CA PHE A 186 -14.99 -2.68 -25.29
C PHE A 186 -16.35 -3.05 -25.87
N THR A 187 -16.96 -2.10 -26.55
CA THR A 187 -18.14 -2.35 -27.38
C THR A 187 -17.75 -3.18 -28.62
N PRO A 188 -18.69 -3.92 -29.23
CA PRO A 188 -18.43 -4.66 -30.46
C PRO A 188 -17.87 -3.78 -31.58
N GLU A 189 -18.36 -2.53 -31.68
CA GLU A 189 -17.93 -1.54 -32.67
C GLU A 189 -16.48 -1.09 -32.44
N GLU A 190 -16.11 -0.80 -31.20
CA GLU A 190 -14.71 -0.46 -30.85
C GLU A 190 -13.76 -1.63 -31.15
N VAL A 191 -14.20 -2.87 -30.90
CA VAL A 191 -13.39 -4.07 -31.21
C VAL A 191 -13.12 -4.16 -32.71
N VAL A 192 -14.13 -3.95 -33.56
CA VAL A 192 -13.96 -3.95 -35.02
C VAL A 192 -13.02 -2.81 -35.43
N ALA A 193 -13.22 -1.60 -34.92
CA ALA A 193 -12.35 -0.45 -35.23
C ALA A 193 -10.89 -0.66 -34.79
N ILE A 194 -10.66 -1.29 -33.63
CA ILE A 194 -9.30 -1.68 -33.17
C ILE A 194 -8.67 -2.66 -34.16
N ARG A 195 -9.41 -3.67 -34.61
CA ARG A 195 -8.93 -4.69 -35.55
C ARG A 195 -8.63 -4.10 -36.92
N GLU A 196 -9.48 -3.23 -37.44
CA GLU A 196 -9.27 -2.53 -38.71
C GLU A 196 -8.03 -1.63 -38.66
N LYS A 197 -7.88 -0.81 -37.61
CA LYS A 197 -6.67 0.01 -37.43
C LYS A 197 -5.40 -0.86 -37.29
N ALA A 198 -5.50 -2.00 -36.63
CA ALA A 198 -4.40 -2.96 -36.54
C ALA A 198 -4.05 -3.59 -37.89
N LEU A 199 -5.04 -3.86 -38.75
CA LEU A 199 -4.82 -4.35 -40.11
C LEU A 199 -4.16 -3.27 -40.98
N ALA A 200 -4.55 -2.01 -40.80
CA ALA A 200 -3.93 -0.84 -41.45
C ALA A 200 -2.48 -0.58 -41.00
N GLY A 201 -1.93 -1.36 -40.07
CA GLY A 201 -0.54 -1.31 -39.66
C GLY A 201 -0.27 -0.63 -38.32
N ALA A 202 -1.30 -0.15 -37.62
CA ALA A 202 -1.12 0.47 -36.30
C ALA A 202 -0.48 -0.52 -35.31
N THR A 203 0.44 -0.01 -34.48
CA THR A 203 1.12 -0.83 -33.47
C THR A 203 0.23 -1.06 -32.23
N ASP A 204 0.46 -2.17 -31.51
CA ASP A 204 -0.30 -2.45 -30.27
C ASP A 204 -0.16 -1.32 -29.23
N VAL A 205 0.94 -0.56 -29.29
CA VAL A 205 1.24 0.56 -28.38
C VAL A 205 0.45 1.81 -28.76
N GLU A 206 0.40 2.17 -30.04
CA GLU A 206 -0.44 3.27 -30.54
C GLU A 206 -1.91 3.02 -30.21
N LEU A 207 -2.39 1.81 -30.47
CA LEU A 207 -3.75 1.41 -30.17
C LEU A 207 -4.03 1.47 -28.66
N ALA A 208 -3.11 0.99 -27.82
CA ALA A 208 -3.22 1.07 -26.37
C ALA A 208 -3.37 2.51 -25.86
N MET A 209 -2.59 3.44 -26.42
CA MET A 209 -2.70 4.88 -26.08
C MET A 209 -4.04 5.46 -26.55
N SER A 210 -4.43 5.20 -27.81
CA SER A 210 -5.67 5.76 -28.39
C SER A 210 -6.96 5.30 -27.69
N TYR A 211 -6.96 4.08 -27.15
CA TYR A 211 -8.11 3.52 -26.43
C TYR A 211 -7.90 3.47 -24.91
N SER A 212 -6.89 4.16 -24.39
CA SER A 212 -6.56 4.23 -22.95
C SER A 212 -6.62 2.87 -22.27
N SER A 213 -6.00 1.87 -22.89
CA SER A 213 -6.09 0.47 -22.49
C SER A 213 -4.71 -0.19 -22.46
N ASN A 214 -4.60 -1.31 -21.75
CA ASN A 214 -3.33 -2.05 -21.68
C ASN A 214 -3.02 -2.69 -23.05
N ARG A 215 -1.76 -2.59 -23.48
CA ARG A 215 -1.22 -3.25 -24.68
C ARG A 215 -1.59 -4.74 -24.79
N GLU A 216 -1.58 -5.48 -23.69
CA GLU A 216 -1.93 -6.90 -23.71
C GLU A 216 -3.43 -7.14 -23.96
N THR A 217 -4.27 -6.19 -23.52
CA THR A 217 -5.71 -6.21 -23.83
C THR A 217 -5.93 -5.96 -25.31
N ILE A 218 -5.29 -4.93 -25.87
CA ILE A 218 -5.33 -4.65 -27.31
C ILE A 218 -4.81 -5.85 -28.12
N ARG A 219 -3.67 -6.43 -27.75
CA ARG A 219 -3.13 -7.63 -28.39
C ARG A 219 -4.15 -8.78 -28.38
N SER A 220 -4.81 -9.01 -27.24
CA SER A 220 -5.82 -10.06 -27.11
C SER A 220 -7.06 -9.79 -27.98
N ILE A 221 -7.45 -8.53 -28.16
CA ILE A 221 -8.55 -8.11 -29.06
C ILE A 221 -8.16 -8.34 -30.52
N VAL A 222 -6.97 -7.88 -30.92
CA VAL A 222 -6.46 -7.92 -32.30
C VAL A 222 -6.16 -9.35 -32.77
N THR A 223 -5.76 -10.24 -31.86
CA THR A 223 -5.53 -11.68 -32.15
C THR A 223 -6.79 -12.54 -32.01
N GLY A 224 -7.94 -11.94 -31.67
CA GLY A 224 -9.21 -12.67 -31.53
C GLY A 224 -9.35 -13.52 -30.28
N LYS A 225 -8.38 -13.49 -29.34
CA LYS A 225 -8.46 -14.21 -28.06
C LYS A 225 -9.57 -13.69 -27.15
N ARG A 226 -9.77 -12.36 -27.13
CA ARG A 226 -10.92 -11.71 -26.50
C ARG A 226 -11.85 -11.20 -27.59
N TYR A 227 -13.16 -11.20 -27.29
CA TYR A 227 -14.19 -10.75 -28.22
C TYR A 227 -14.18 -11.53 -29.54
N ALA A 228 -14.06 -12.87 -29.45
CA ALA A 228 -14.06 -13.75 -30.62
C ALA A 228 -15.36 -13.68 -31.43
N SER A 229 -16.48 -13.34 -30.77
CA SER A 229 -17.79 -13.16 -31.40
C SER A 229 -17.92 -11.83 -32.16
N CYS A 230 -17.08 -10.84 -31.87
CA CYS A 230 -17.05 -9.59 -32.62
C CYS A 230 -16.33 -9.85 -33.96
N GLY A 231 -16.81 -9.25 -35.05
CA GLY A 231 -16.24 -9.45 -36.39
C GLY A 231 -14.89 -8.73 -36.61
N GLY A 232 -14.49 -8.58 -37.87
CA GLY A 232 -13.30 -7.82 -38.26
C GLY A 232 -12.02 -8.64 -38.42
N PRO A 233 -10.97 -8.06 -39.03
CA PRO A 233 -9.77 -8.78 -39.43
C PRO A 233 -8.91 -9.17 -38.22
N ILE A 234 -8.64 -10.47 -38.07
CA ILE A 234 -7.78 -11.00 -37.01
C ILE A 234 -6.33 -11.01 -37.49
N ARG A 235 -5.44 -10.39 -36.71
CA ARG A 235 -4.01 -10.43 -37.00
C ARG A 235 -3.50 -11.86 -36.75
N ALA A 236 -2.88 -12.46 -37.76
CA ALA A 236 -2.24 -13.77 -37.62
C ALA A 236 -1.28 -13.76 -36.43
N ALA A 237 -1.27 -14.85 -35.67
CA ALA A 237 -0.30 -15.03 -34.60
C ALA A 237 1.11 -14.89 -35.19
N ARG A 238 1.91 -13.97 -34.65
CA ARG A 238 3.32 -13.88 -35.04
C ARG A 238 3.94 -15.25 -34.77
N SER A 239 4.40 -15.93 -35.82
CA SER A 239 5.22 -17.11 -35.64
C SER A 239 6.41 -16.69 -34.79
N ALA A 240 6.69 -17.44 -33.72
CA ALA A 240 7.83 -17.17 -32.89
C ALA A 240 9.06 -17.22 -33.80
N LYS A 241 9.69 -16.05 -34.06
CA LYS A 241 11.01 -16.03 -34.70
C LYS A 241 11.88 -16.96 -33.85
N SER A 242 12.43 -18.00 -34.49
CA SER A 242 13.24 -18.98 -33.79
C SER A 242 14.34 -18.24 -33.02
N LEU A 243 14.50 -18.56 -31.73
CA LEU A 243 15.55 -17.99 -30.87
C LEU A 243 16.95 -18.09 -31.49
N LYS A 244 17.14 -19.02 -32.44
CA LYS A 244 18.37 -19.23 -33.21
C LYS A 244 18.77 -18.01 -34.03
N ALA A 245 17.83 -17.42 -34.79
CA ALA A 245 18.11 -16.30 -35.68
C ALA A 245 18.49 -15.01 -34.92
N SER A 246 18.06 -14.86 -33.66
CA SER A 246 18.39 -13.66 -32.87
C SER A 246 19.74 -13.77 -32.14
N ARG A 247 20.20 -15.00 -31.82
CA ARG A 247 21.54 -15.23 -31.24
C ARG A 247 22.63 -15.14 -32.31
N GLU A 248 22.39 -15.75 -33.48
CA GLU A 248 23.32 -15.71 -34.62
C GLU A 248 23.52 -14.27 -35.16
N HIS A 249 22.52 -13.39 -35.02
CA HIS A 249 22.60 -12.03 -35.55
C HIS A 249 23.14 -10.98 -34.56
N MET A 250 23.00 -11.19 -33.25
CA MET A 250 23.47 -10.24 -32.22
C MET A 250 24.87 -10.55 -31.69
N CYS A 251 25.33 -11.79 -31.79
CA CYS A 251 26.68 -12.18 -31.39
C CYS A 251 27.32 -12.86 -32.59
N GLY A 252 28.04 -12.08 -33.42
CA GLY A 252 28.83 -12.57 -34.56
C GLY A 252 30.02 -13.47 -34.17
N HIS A 253 29.81 -14.39 -33.24
CA HIS A 253 30.74 -15.44 -32.90
C HIS A 253 30.18 -16.75 -33.43
N ALA A 254 30.74 -17.19 -34.56
CA ALA A 254 30.69 -18.59 -34.93
C ALA A 254 31.22 -19.43 -33.75
N ASP A 255 30.43 -20.42 -33.36
CA ASP A 255 30.68 -21.40 -32.30
C ASP A 255 32.01 -22.14 -32.51
N THR A 256 33.12 -21.59 -32.01
CA THR A 256 34.38 -22.34 -31.80
C THR A 256 34.84 -22.32 -30.36
N SER A 257 34.00 -21.90 -29.41
CA SER A 257 34.27 -22.12 -27.99
C SER A 257 33.70 -23.48 -27.53
N LEU A 258 34.58 -24.43 -27.25
CA LEU A 258 34.33 -25.71 -26.56
C LEU A 258 33.61 -25.58 -25.19
N ALA A 259 33.32 -24.36 -24.73
CA ALA A 259 32.62 -24.06 -23.49
C ALA A 259 31.12 -23.73 -23.67
N GLY A 260 30.58 -23.72 -24.90
CA GLY A 260 29.25 -23.19 -25.24
C GLY A 260 28.09 -24.20 -25.33
N GLY A 261 28.30 -25.48 -25.01
CA GLY A 261 27.34 -26.54 -25.33
C GLY A 261 26.67 -27.21 -24.14
N TYR A 262 26.04 -26.48 -23.21
CA TYR A 262 25.11 -27.10 -22.25
C TYR A 262 23.75 -26.39 -22.24
N GLN A 263 23.00 -26.57 -23.32
CA GLN A 263 21.54 -26.41 -23.25
C GLN A 263 21.01 -27.65 -22.54
N ALA A 264 20.71 -27.53 -21.24
CA ALA A 264 19.99 -28.56 -20.51
C ALA A 264 18.63 -28.75 -21.21
N GLY A 265 18.54 -29.79 -22.04
CA GLY A 265 17.27 -30.19 -22.61
C GLY A 265 16.34 -30.54 -21.45
N ASN A 266 15.04 -30.31 -21.63
CA ASN A 266 14.01 -30.94 -20.78
C ASN A 266 13.92 -32.45 -21.06
N ALA A 267 15.04 -33.11 -21.36
CA ALA A 267 15.14 -34.54 -21.54
C ALA A 267 14.80 -35.19 -20.20
N ARG A 268 13.75 -36.02 -20.20
CA ARG A 268 13.39 -36.85 -19.06
C ARG A 268 14.19 -38.13 -19.18
N LEU A 269 14.97 -38.46 -18.15
CA LEU A 269 15.60 -39.78 -18.04
C LEU A 269 14.53 -40.86 -18.14
N THR A 270 14.79 -41.86 -18.97
CA THR A 270 14.05 -43.11 -19.05
C THR A 270 14.16 -43.87 -17.72
N PRO A 271 13.26 -44.84 -17.45
CA PRO A 271 13.34 -45.64 -16.23
C PRO A 271 14.68 -46.37 -16.05
N GLN A 272 15.28 -46.88 -17.13
CA GLN A 272 16.57 -47.57 -17.09
C GLN A 272 17.71 -46.61 -16.73
N GLU A 273 17.75 -45.42 -17.34
CA GLU A 273 18.76 -44.40 -17.03
C GLU A 273 18.66 -43.91 -15.57
N ARG A 274 17.46 -43.87 -14.99
CA ARG A 274 17.30 -43.52 -13.56
C ARG A 274 17.93 -44.55 -12.63
N SER A 275 17.76 -45.84 -12.94
CA SER A 275 18.39 -46.93 -12.17
C SER A 275 19.92 -46.84 -12.28
N GLN A 276 20.44 -46.60 -13.48
CA GLN A 276 21.88 -46.42 -13.72
C GLN A 276 22.43 -45.19 -12.99
N VAL A 277 21.70 -44.07 -12.99
CA VAL A 277 22.09 -42.86 -12.24
C VAL A 277 22.18 -43.14 -10.74
N ARG A 278 21.24 -43.91 -10.17
CA ARG A 278 21.28 -44.30 -8.75
C ARG A 278 22.50 -45.14 -8.43
N GLU A 279 22.72 -46.21 -9.18
CA GLU A 279 23.84 -47.12 -8.98
C GLU A 279 25.20 -46.41 -9.08
N ARG A 280 25.37 -45.58 -10.13
CA ARG A 280 26.60 -44.81 -10.34
C ARG A 280 26.82 -43.71 -9.29
N THR A 281 25.74 -43.10 -8.79
CA THR A 281 25.87 -42.11 -7.70
C THR A 281 26.22 -42.78 -6.37
N VAL A 282 25.68 -43.98 -6.07
CA VAL A 282 26.07 -44.79 -4.91
C VAL A 282 27.53 -45.23 -5.00
N ALA A 283 28.02 -45.51 -6.21
CA ALA A 283 29.43 -45.80 -6.48
C ALA A 283 30.36 -44.57 -6.37
N GLY A 284 29.82 -43.38 -6.06
CA GLY A 284 30.60 -42.16 -5.81
C GLY A 284 30.93 -41.32 -7.05
N GLU A 285 30.30 -41.58 -8.19
CA GLU A 285 30.57 -40.81 -9.41
C GLU A 285 30.05 -39.37 -9.30
N PRO A 286 30.82 -38.34 -9.73
CA PRO A 286 30.41 -36.95 -9.58
C PRO A 286 29.17 -36.62 -10.41
N VAL A 287 28.15 -36.08 -9.74
CA VAL A 287 26.86 -35.64 -10.32
C VAL A 287 27.01 -34.76 -11.57
N ARG A 288 28.08 -33.97 -11.66
CA ARG A 288 28.34 -33.09 -12.82
C ARG A 288 28.71 -33.89 -14.07
N GLN A 289 29.43 -35.01 -13.93
CA GLN A 289 29.80 -35.90 -15.02
C GLN A 289 28.57 -36.64 -15.53
N LEU A 290 27.75 -37.21 -14.64
CA LEU A 290 26.47 -37.83 -14.99
C LEU A 290 25.52 -36.84 -15.68
N ALA A 291 25.42 -35.61 -15.17
CA ALA A 291 24.63 -34.57 -15.83
C ALA A 291 25.11 -34.31 -17.26
N GLY A 292 26.44 -34.29 -17.45
CA GLY A 292 27.19 -34.21 -18.71
C GLY A 292 26.84 -35.30 -19.73
N GLU A 293 26.76 -36.53 -19.25
CA GLU A 293 26.55 -37.73 -20.08
C GLU A 293 25.09 -37.85 -20.54
N TYR A 294 24.14 -37.64 -19.62
CA TYR A 294 22.72 -37.79 -19.92
C TYR A 294 22.07 -36.53 -20.52
N GLY A 295 22.80 -35.43 -20.72
CA GLY A 295 22.24 -34.20 -21.28
C GLY A 295 21.18 -33.52 -20.39
N VAL A 296 21.18 -33.80 -19.07
CA VAL A 296 20.19 -33.28 -18.11
C VAL A 296 20.81 -32.35 -17.07
N SER A 297 19.98 -31.61 -16.34
CA SER A 297 20.46 -30.74 -15.26
C SER A 297 21.00 -31.53 -14.06
N THR A 298 22.00 -30.99 -13.34
CA THR A 298 22.51 -31.59 -12.09
C THR A 298 21.42 -31.74 -11.02
N LYS A 299 20.41 -30.87 -11.03
CA LYS A 299 19.22 -30.96 -10.17
C LYS A 299 18.37 -32.20 -10.51
N THR A 300 18.27 -32.56 -11.79
CA THR A 300 17.59 -33.79 -12.24
C THR A 300 18.33 -35.03 -11.74
N ILE A 301 19.66 -35.07 -11.86
CA ILE A 301 20.48 -36.17 -11.34
C ILE A 301 20.31 -36.32 -9.82
N ARG A 302 20.45 -35.24 -9.04
CA ARG A 302 20.26 -35.27 -7.58
C ARG A 302 18.87 -35.74 -7.15
N ARG A 303 17.82 -35.39 -7.91
CA ARG A 303 16.45 -35.84 -7.62
C ARG A 303 16.30 -37.35 -7.74
N TYR A 304 16.97 -37.98 -8.70
CA TYR A 304 16.89 -39.43 -8.90
C TYR A 304 17.94 -40.20 -8.11
N ALA A 305 19.02 -39.57 -7.66
CA ALA A 305 20.01 -40.16 -6.77
C ALA A 305 19.53 -40.35 -5.32
N ALA A 306 18.51 -39.58 -4.90
CA ALA A 306 17.78 -39.80 -3.65
C ALA A 306 16.76 -40.95 -3.78
#